data_AF-A0A7X6M2V5-F1
#
_entry.id   AF-A0A7X6M2V5-F1
#
_cell.length_a   1.000
_cell.length_b   1.000
_cell.length_c   1.000
_cell.angle_alpha   90.00
_cell.angle_beta   90.00
_cell.angle_gamma   90.00
#
_symmetry.space_group_name_H-M   'P 1'
#
loop_
_entity.id
_entity.type
_entity.pdbx_description
1 polymer ?
#
loop_
_entity_poly.entity_id
_entity_poly.type
_entity_poly.pdbx_seq_one_letter_code
_entity_poly.pdbx_strand_id
1 'polypeptide(L)'
;MRNQPTALAWIDPEMTTSPAWDAAQLRRLARRLGYVLLWPTSVPTVPLIDQVRTADVDAILMPTPAHLDALMLDRLMHLVDIETARPRMSFARWTAIGAGA
;
A
#
# COMPACT_ATOMS: atom_id res chain seq x y z
N MET A 1 -16.43 13.43 4.29
CA MET A 1 -15.37 12.81 5.11
C MET A 1 -15.55 11.31 4.98
N ARG A 2 -14.59 10.58 4.40
CA ARG A 2 -14.69 9.10 4.38
C ARG A 2 -14.69 8.64 5.84
N ASN A 3 -15.72 7.89 6.24
CA ASN A 3 -15.96 7.58 7.65
C ASN A 3 -14.95 6.56 8.21
N GLN A 4 -14.15 5.94 7.34
CA GLN A 4 -13.09 4.99 7.69
C GLN A 4 -11.98 5.04 6.63
N PRO A 5 -10.70 5.04 7.03
CA PRO A 5 -9.60 5.07 6.07
C PRO A 5 -9.49 3.74 5.31
N THR A 6 -9.11 3.80 4.03
CA THR A 6 -8.99 2.63 3.15
C THR A 6 -7.54 2.31 2.81
N ALA A 7 -7.24 1.02 2.67
CA ALA A 7 -5.92 0.50 2.35
C ALA A 7 -5.99 -0.43 1.15
N LEU A 8 -5.12 -0.27 0.15
CA LEU A 8 -4.95 -1.25 -0.93
C LEU A 8 -3.91 -2.30 -0.55
N ALA A 9 -4.26 -3.58 -0.65
CA ALA A 9 -3.32 -4.69 -0.48
C ALA A 9 -2.41 -4.82 -1.70
N TRP A 10 -1.10 -4.83 -1.52
CA TRP A 10 -0.14 -5.12 -2.59
C TRP A 10 0.71 -6.34 -2.22
N ILE A 11 0.68 -7.35 -3.07
CA ILE A 11 1.55 -8.53 -2.99
C ILE A 11 2.10 -8.75 -4.40
N ASP A 12 3.37 -8.45 -4.59
CA ASP A 12 4.07 -8.80 -5.82
C ASP A 12 4.11 -10.34 -6.00
N PRO A 13 3.49 -10.89 -7.06
CA PRO A 13 3.44 -12.32 -7.33
C PRO A 13 4.82 -12.94 -7.58
N GLU A 14 5.81 -12.17 -8.03
CA GLU A 14 7.16 -12.68 -8.31
C GLU A 14 8.00 -12.82 -7.04
N MET A 15 7.67 -12.05 -5.99
CA MET A 15 8.41 -12.04 -4.72
C MET A 15 7.81 -12.94 -3.65
N THR A 16 6.52 -13.28 -3.75
CA THR A 16 5.84 -14.09 -2.73
C THR A 16 6.04 -15.59 -2.97
N THR A 17 6.39 -16.31 -1.90
CA THR A 17 6.38 -17.78 -1.89
C THR A 17 5.14 -18.36 -1.19
N SER A 18 4.34 -17.51 -0.53
CA SER A 18 3.13 -17.92 0.19
C SER A 18 2.06 -16.81 0.17
N PRO A 19 1.35 -16.65 -0.96
CA PRO A 19 0.36 -15.58 -1.12
C PRO A 19 -0.75 -15.59 -0.05
N ALA A 20 -1.17 -16.78 0.39
CA ALA A 20 -2.19 -16.92 1.42
C ALA A 20 -1.72 -16.42 2.80
N TRP A 21 -0.45 -16.68 3.13
CA TRP A 21 0.16 -16.21 4.37
C TRP A 21 0.33 -14.70 4.36
N ASP A 22 0.88 -14.16 3.27
CA ASP A 22 1.02 -12.72 3.07
C ASP A 22 -0.34 -12.03 3.17
N ALA A 23 -1.37 -12.58 2.53
CA ALA A 23 -2.71 -12.03 2.61
C ALA A 23 -3.29 -12.06 4.04
N ALA A 24 -3.01 -13.11 4.82
CA ALA A 24 -3.38 -13.16 6.22
C ALA A 24 -2.64 -12.10 7.06
N GLN A 25 -1.36 -11.84 6.76
CA GLN A 25 -0.59 -10.79 7.42
C GLN A 25 -1.17 -9.40 7.13
N LEU A 26 -1.53 -9.11 5.86
CA LEU A 26 -2.13 -7.82 5.48
C LEU A 26 -3.48 -7.61 6.13
N ARG A 27 -4.36 -8.63 6.17
CA ARG A 27 -5.65 -8.55 6.88
C ARG A 27 -5.48 -8.23 8.36
N ARG A 28 -4.50 -8.87 9.01
CA ARG A 28 -4.20 -8.61 10.42
C ARG A 28 -3.65 -7.19 10.63
N LEU A 29 -2.80 -6.71 9.73
CA LEU A 29 -2.24 -5.36 9.77
C LEU A 29 -3.34 -4.31 9.59
N ALA A 30 -4.17 -4.44 8.55
CA ALA A 30 -5.28 -3.53 8.28
C ALA A 30 -6.21 -3.40 9.49
N ARG A 31 -6.63 -4.54 10.07
CA ARG A 31 -7.47 -4.56 11.27
C ARG A 31 -6.81 -3.88 12.46
N ARG A 32 -5.49 -4.03 12.62
CA ARG A 32 -4.73 -3.39 13.72
C ARG A 32 -4.64 -1.88 13.55
N LEU A 33 -4.55 -1.39 12.32
CA LEU A 33 -4.42 0.04 12.00
C LEU A 33 -5.77 0.73 11.75
N GLY A 34 -6.87 -0.03 11.68
CA GLY A 34 -8.22 0.50 11.48
C GLY A 34 -8.62 0.71 10.01
N TYR A 35 -7.82 0.23 9.05
CA TYR A 35 -8.12 0.37 7.63
C TYR A 35 -9.16 -0.65 7.14
N VAL A 36 -10.01 -0.22 6.22
CA VAL A 36 -10.74 -1.14 5.33
C VAL A 36 -9.79 -1.62 4.25
N LEU A 37 -9.50 -2.93 4.23
CA LEU A 37 -8.58 -3.51 3.25
C LEU A 37 -9.31 -3.80 1.92
N LEU A 38 -8.83 -3.18 0.85
CA LEU A 38 -9.23 -3.42 -0.52
C LEU A 38 -8.21 -4.32 -1.21
N TRP A 39 -8.69 -5.22 -2.06
CA TRP A 39 -7.84 -6.06 -2.88
C TRP A 39 -7.85 -5.53 -4.32
N PRO A 40 -6.68 -5.45 -4.98
CA PRO A 40 -6.63 -5.05 -6.38
C PRO A 40 -7.47 -6.02 -7.21
N THR A 41 -8.26 -5.47 -8.13
CA THR A 41 -8.97 -6.30 -9.11
C THR A 41 -7.93 -6.99 -9.97
N SER A 42 -8.14 -8.26 -10.30
CA SER A 42 -7.16 -9.15 -10.96
C SER A 42 -6.80 -8.75 -12.40
N VAL A 43 -6.95 -7.48 -12.79
CA VAL A 43 -6.61 -6.97 -14.11
C VAL A 43 -5.10 -6.71 -14.14
N PRO A 44 -4.29 -7.61 -14.73
CA PRO A 44 -2.83 -7.57 -14.60
C PRO A 44 -2.20 -6.40 -15.38
N THR A 45 -3.00 -5.70 -16.19
CA THR A 45 -2.52 -4.73 -17.18
C THR A 45 -2.35 -3.33 -16.61
N VAL A 46 -3.00 -3.00 -15.49
CA VAL A 46 -2.95 -1.64 -14.94
C VAL A 46 -1.75 -1.49 -14.00
N PRO A 47 -0.83 -0.55 -14.23
CA PRO A 47 0.27 -0.27 -13.31
C PRO A 47 -0.24 0.02 -11.89
N LEU A 48 0.48 -0.43 -10.86
CA LEU A 48 0.10 -0.23 -9.45
C LEU A 48 -0.22 1.24 -9.13
N ILE A 49 0.60 2.16 -9.65
CA ILE A 49 0.41 3.61 -9.44
C ILE A 49 -0.96 4.10 -9.94
N ASP A 50 -1.44 3.55 -11.05
CA ASP A 50 -2.74 3.91 -11.64
C ASP A 50 -3.88 3.24 -10.91
N GLN A 51 -3.67 2.02 -10.40
CA GLN A 51 -4.66 1.36 -9.52
C GLN A 51 -4.88 2.17 -8.24
N VAL A 52 -3.80 2.66 -7.63
CA VAL A 52 -3.84 3.48 -6.41
C VAL A 52 -4.54 4.80 -6.67
N ARG A 53 -4.20 5.46 -7.80
CA ARG A 53 -4.86 6.70 -8.23
C ARG A 53 -6.35 6.51 -8.49
N THR A 54 -6.72 5.41 -9.13
CA THR A 54 -8.12 5.11 -9.48
C THR A 54 -8.94 4.69 -8.27
N ALA A 55 -8.35 3.92 -7.36
CA ALA A 55 -9.01 3.46 -6.14
C ALA A 55 -9.12 4.56 -5.08
N ASP A 56 -8.34 5.65 -5.22
CA ASP A 56 -8.33 6.81 -4.31
C ASP A 56 -8.20 6.36 -2.86
N VAL A 57 -7.19 5.52 -2.55
CA VAL A 57 -6.99 4.94 -1.21
C VAL A 57 -6.11 5.81 -0.33
N ASP A 58 -6.22 5.66 0.99
CA ASP A 58 -5.40 6.44 1.93
C ASP A 58 -4.00 5.81 2.12
N ALA A 59 -3.90 4.49 2.02
CA ALA A 59 -2.65 3.75 2.23
C ALA A 59 -2.50 2.52 1.31
N ILE A 60 -1.26 2.04 1.18
CA ILE A 60 -0.92 0.73 0.63
C ILE A 60 -0.35 -0.14 1.74
N LEU A 61 -0.83 -1.38 1.82
CA LEU A 61 -0.35 -2.39 2.76
C LEU A 61 0.37 -3.49 2.00
N MET A 62 1.61 -3.79 2.39
CA MET A 62 2.43 -4.83 1.75
C MET A 62 3.15 -5.72 2.78
N PRO A 63 3.51 -6.97 2.43
CA PRO A 63 4.15 -7.87 3.40
C PRO A 63 5.51 -7.34 3.85
N THR A 64 6.32 -6.91 2.90
CA THR A 64 7.68 -6.40 3.12
C THR A 64 7.96 -5.23 2.16
N PRO A 65 8.93 -4.33 2.44
CA PRO A 65 9.29 -3.28 1.50
C PRO A 65 9.92 -3.81 0.19
N ALA A 66 10.36 -5.07 0.16
CA ALA A 66 10.98 -5.67 -1.01
C ALA A 66 9.99 -5.94 -2.17
N HIS A 67 8.69 -5.76 -1.96
CA HIS A 67 7.68 -5.86 -3.02
C HIS A 67 7.62 -4.61 -3.91
N LEU A 68 8.45 -3.59 -3.67
CA LEU A 68 8.58 -2.40 -4.48
C LEU A 68 10.06 -2.09 -4.74
N ASP A 69 10.38 -1.68 -5.96
CA ASP A 69 11.64 -1.01 -6.22
C ASP A 69 11.61 0.44 -5.65
N ALA A 70 12.79 1.05 -5.52
CA ALA A 70 12.94 2.38 -4.94
C ALA A 70 12.20 3.48 -5.73
N LEU A 71 12.10 3.33 -7.06
CA LEU A 71 11.44 4.31 -7.92
C LEU A 71 9.92 4.25 -7.77
N MET A 72 9.35 3.05 -7.64
CA MET A 72 7.93 2.83 -7.38
C MET A 72 7.56 3.29 -5.97
N LEU A 73 8.42 3.01 -4.99
CA LEU A 73 8.25 3.50 -3.62
C LEU A 73 8.15 5.03 -3.58
N ASP A 74 9.11 5.73 -4.22
CA ASP A 74 9.13 7.20 -4.33
C ASP A 74 7.82 7.73 -4.97
N ARG A 75 7.41 7.16 -6.10
CA ARG A 75 6.16 7.55 -6.78
C ARG A 75 4.92 7.35 -5.92
N LEU A 76 4.86 6.27 -5.15
CA LEU A 76 3.72 5.97 -4.28
C LEU A 76 3.67 6.88 -3.06
N MET A 77 4.82 7.24 -2.49
CA MET A 77 4.91 8.18 -1.38
C MET A 77 4.39 9.58 -1.73
N HIS A 78 4.31 9.94 -3.02
CA HIS A 78 3.65 11.18 -3.45
C HIS A 78 2.12 11.12 -3.41
N LEU A 79 1.52 9.92 -3.30
CA LEU A 79 0.07 9.73 -3.35
C LEU A 79 -0.51 9.27 -2.02
N VAL A 80 0.09 8.27 -1.39
CA VAL A 80 -0.51 7.49 -0.30
C VAL A 80 0.52 7.08 0.75
N ASP A 81 0.04 6.79 1.96
CA ASP A 81 0.88 6.20 3.01
C ASP A 81 1.25 4.76 2.63
N ILE A 82 2.41 4.27 3.08
CA ILE A 82 2.85 2.91 2.81
C ILE A 82 3.15 2.20 4.13
N GLU A 83 2.51 1.07 4.34
CA GLU A 83 2.60 0.29 5.57
C GLU A 83 3.05 -1.14 5.27
N THR A 84 4.13 -1.59 5.91
CA THR A 84 4.65 -2.95 5.74
C THR A 84 4.31 -3.83 6.95
N ALA A 85 4.08 -5.12 6.74
CA ALA A 85 3.81 -6.06 7.83
C ALA A 85 5.09 -6.49 8.57
N ARG A 86 6.15 -6.87 7.83
CA ARG A 86 7.42 -7.38 8.37
C ARG A 86 8.61 -7.02 7.47
N PRO A 87 9.62 -6.28 8.00
CA PRO A 87 9.57 -5.51 9.24
C PRO A 87 8.39 -4.53 9.23
N ARG A 88 7.84 -4.16 10.40
CA ARG A 88 6.77 -3.16 10.50
C ARG A 88 7.36 -1.78 10.27
N MET A 89 7.10 -1.19 9.10
CA MET A 89 7.55 0.14 8.72
C MET A 89 6.35 0.95 8.21
N SER A 90 6.35 2.24 8.51
CA SER A 90 5.34 3.20 8.06
C SER A 90 6.09 4.31 7.33
N PHE A 91 5.71 4.54 6.09
CA PHE A 91 6.19 5.64 5.27
C PHE A 91 5.00 6.56 5.04
N ALA A 92 4.99 7.70 5.72
CA ALA A 92 3.96 8.70 5.50
C ALA A 92 4.12 9.27 4.08
N ARG A 93 3.00 9.52 3.41
CA ARG A 93 2.99 10.25 2.15
C ARG A 93 3.68 11.59 2.36
N TRP A 94 4.35 12.08 1.33
CA TRP A 94 4.93 13.40 1.33
C TRP A 94 3.81 14.42 1.44
N THR A 95 3.60 14.93 2.66
CA THR A 95 2.85 16.17 2.83
C THR A 95 3.75 17.28 2.34
N ALA A 96 3.29 18.08 1.38
CA ALA A 96 4.01 19.27 0.90
C ALA A 96 4.05 20.38 1.97
N ILE A 97 4.31 20.04 3.23
CA ILE A 97 4.64 21.00 4.29
C ILE A 97 6.13 21.29 4.12
N GLY A 98 6.47 22.10 3.11
CA GLY A 98 7.87 22.43 2.82
C GLY A 98 8.19 23.01 1.43
N ALA A 99 7.20 23.36 0.60
CA ALA A 99 7.43 24.12 -0.64
C ALA A 99 6.77 25.50 -0.54
N GLY A 100 7.24 26.29 0.42
CA GLY A 100 6.75 27.63 0.69
C GLY A 100 7.68 28.37 1.64
N ALA A 101 8.91 28.64 1.18
CA ALA A 101 9.80 29.68 1.70
C ALA A 101 10.72 30.14 0.57
#